data_AF-A0A8J2UKE9-F1
#
_entry.id   AF-A0A8J2UKE9-F1
#
_cell.length_a   1.000
_cell.length_b   1.000
_cell.length_c   1.000
_cell.angle_alpha   90.00
_cell.angle_beta   90.00
_cell.angle_gamma   90.00
#
_symmetry.space_group_name_H-M   'P 1'
#
loop_
_entity.id
_entity.type
_entity.pdbx_description
1 polymer ?
#
loop_
_entity_poly.entity_id
_entity_poly.type
_entity_poly.pdbx_seq_one_letter_code
_entity_poly.pdbx_strand_id
1 'polypeptide(L)'
;MSSLYLPYLIADYYHYLELLTAVVGVVILLSSLDDIFIDVWYWVRQVYRKFTVSKRYAALTTEQLRSREEQPLAIMVPAWLEFDVIAPMLENMVSTLEYKNYMIFVGTYCNDERTIKEVERMRRRYRQLIRVEVPHAGPTCKADCLNWIVQAIFAEGDRRSEPFAGMILHDSEDVLHPLELKYYNYLLPRIDFIQLPVTSLEREWYELVAGTYMDEFAEWHSKDLVVRESLSRMVPSAGVGTCFSRRAMEELAAETNNQPFNSDTLTEDYDIGARLARRGMKQIFGKFPVEYLVRRNPLFGFGKEQMSTLRMPLGVREYFPNTFFTAYRQKARWTLGIALQGWQQVGWEGSLAVKYLLFRDRKGLVTSFVAILAYVLLANFLAFFVLDKLGIWTVYYPSVFPPGGWLVTLMGLNAFALFLRVTQRAYFVGTMYGWEHALLSVPRMIVGNFINAAAAARAWRLFIVHLVTGKRLAWDKTMHDFPSTDQLAQQKLRLGELLLSWQAIDEDILNKALEIQEKEKRPLGEIMMRENWLDQSTLEEAIAFQKGVMEQERFSLSNAMLEEKAA
;
A
#
# COMPACT_ATOMS: atom_id res chain seq x y z
N MET A 1 -43.79 1.61 -36.07
CA MET A 1 -43.51 3.06 -36.05
C MET A 1 -43.11 3.46 -37.45
N SER A 2 -43.77 4.45 -38.07
CA SER A 2 -43.49 4.84 -39.47
C SER A 2 -42.11 5.49 -39.60
N SER A 3 -41.44 5.26 -40.73
CA SER A 3 -40.11 5.82 -41.06
C SER A 3 -40.03 7.34 -40.99
N LEU A 4 -41.16 8.04 -40.97
CA LEU A 4 -41.30 9.49 -40.91
C LEU A 4 -40.95 10.11 -39.54
N TYR A 5 -41.11 9.37 -38.44
CA TYR A 5 -40.84 9.88 -37.08
C TYR A 5 -39.43 9.58 -36.60
N LEU A 6 -38.74 8.62 -37.23
CA LEU A 6 -37.42 8.19 -36.81
C LEU A 6 -36.38 9.34 -36.79
N PRO A 7 -36.32 10.25 -37.78
CA PRO A 7 -35.38 11.37 -37.74
C PRO A 7 -35.62 12.35 -36.59
N TYR A 8 -36.88 12.56 -36.19
CA TYR A 8 -37.24 13.44 -35.07
C TYR A 8 -36.92 12.80 -33.72
N LEU A 9 -37.21 11.51 -33.53
CA LEU A 9 -36.83 10.77 -32.31
C LEU A 9 -35.31 10.74 -32.12
N ILE A 10 -34.59 10.59 -33.23
CA ILE A 10 -33.14 10.64 -33.30
C ILE A 10 -32.65 12.04 -32.86
N ALA A 11 -33.22 13.12 -33.41
CA ALA A 11 -32.93 14.50 -33.02
C ALA A 11 -33.25 14.81 -31.53
N ASP A 12 -34.40 14.34 -31.03
CA ASP A 12 -34.78 14.45 -29.62
C ASP A 12 -33.74 13.78 -28.71
N TYR A 13 -33.32 12.57 -29.06
CA TYR A 13 -32.30 11.84 -28.31
C TYR A 13 -30.98 12.62 -28.25
N TYR A 14 -30.52 13.19 -29.36
CA TYR A 14 -29.31 14.03 -29.35
C TYR A 14 -29.47 15.28 -28.47
N HIS A 15 -30.62 15.93 -28.51
CA HIS A 15 -30.89 17.07 -27.62
C HIS A 15 -30.84 16.67 -26.14
N TYR A 16 -31.40 15.52 -25.77
CA TYR A 16 -31.27 14.98 -24.42
C TYR A 16 -29.80 14.68 -24.04
N LEU A 17 -28.99 14.20 -24.98
CA LEU A 17 -27.55 14.01 -24.74
C LEU A 17 -26.84 15.35 -24.48
N GLU A 18 -27.18 16.42 -25.20
CA GLU A 18 -26.62 17.75 -24.95
C GLU A 18 -26.98 18.26 -23.54
N LEU A 19 -28.24 18.13 -23.13
CA LEU A 19 -28.70 18.49 -21.78
C LEU A 19 -28.02 17.65 -20.70
N LEU A 20 -27.91 16.33 -20.91
CA LEU A 20 -27.23 15.44 -19.97
C LEU A 20 -25.74 15.79 -19.85
N THR A 21 -25.11 16.18 -20.97
CA THR A 21 -23.71 16.61 -21.00
C THR A 21 -23.50 17.91 -20.23
N ALA A 22 -24.46 18.83 -20.27
CA ALA A 22 -24.43 20.04 -19.45
C ALA A 22 -24.38 19.69 -17.95
N VAL A 23 -25.28 18.81 -17.51
CA VAL A 23 -25.36 18.38 -16.10
C VAL A 23 -24.08 17.64 -15.69
N VAL A 24 -23.66 16.64 -16.48
CA VAL A 24 -22.44 15.86 -16.22
C VAL A 24 -21.21 16.76 -16.21
N GLY A 25 -21.12 17.70 -17.15
CA GLY A 25 -20.02 18.66 -17.25
C GLY A 25 -19.90 19.55 -16.01
N VAL A 26 -21.02 20.02 -15.45
CA VAL A 26 -21.01 20.81 -14.21
C VAL A 26 -20.56 19.95 -13.03
N VAL A 27 -21.05 18.72 -12.91
CA VAL A 27 -20.65 17.81 -11.83
C VAL A 27 -19.15 17.47 -11.91
N ILE A 28 -18.63 17.22 -13.12
CA ILE A 28 -17.19 17.00 -13.34
C ILE A 28 -16.41 18.22 -12.91
N LEU A 29 -16.80 19.43 -13.35
CA LEU A 29 -16.09 20.66 -12.99
C LEU A 29 -16.04 20.86 -11.48
N LEU A 30 -17.18 20.70 -10.79
CA LEU A 30 -17.25 20.82 -9.34
C LEU A 30 -16.34 19.81 -8.63
N SER A 31 -16.30 18.56 -9.10
CA SER A 31 -15.36 17.55 -8.58
C SER A 31 -13.90 17.89 -8.90
N SER A 32 -13.62 18.48 -10.06
CA SER A 32 -12.26 18.84 -10.45
C SER A 32 -11.71 20.03 -9.67
N LEU A 33 -12.56 20.96 -9.23
CA LEU A 33 -12.14 22.10 -8.40
C LEU A 33 -11.49 21.64 -7.09
N ASP A 34 -12.00 20.57 -6.49
CA ASP A 34 -11.42 20.05 -5.25
C ASP A 34 -10.09 19.32 -5.49
N ASP A 35 -9.91 18.65 -6.64
CA ASP A 35 -8.61 18.08 -7.04
C ASP A 35 -7.57 19.20 -7.28
N ILE A 36 -7.97 20.27 -7.97
CA ILE A 36 -7.11 21.45 -8.18
C ILE A 36 -6.71 22.09 -6.86
N PHE A 37 -7.62 22.16 -5.88
CA PHE A 37 -7.31 22.68 -4.55
C PHE A 37 -6.18 21.86 -3.88
N ILE A 38 -6.27 20.52 -3.91
CA ILE A 38 -5.24 19.63 -3.37
C ILE A 38 -3.89 19.86 -4.09
N ASP A 39 -3.92 19.97 -5.41
CA ASP A 39 -2.73 20.23 -6.23
C ASP A 39 -2.07 21.56 -5.84
N VAL A 40 -2.83 22.65 -5.83
CA VAL A 40 -2.35 23.98 -5.48
C VAL A 40 -1.77 23.98 -4.07
N TRP A 41 -2.49 23.41 -3.09
CA TRP A 41 -2.03 23.33 -1.71
C TRP A 41 -0.69 22.57 -1.61
N TYR A 42 -0.58 21.43 -2.27
CA TYR A 42 0.66 20.66 -2.30
C TYR A 42 1.82 21.49 -2.83
N TRP A 43 1.68 22.07 -4.03
CA TRP A 43 2.76 22.79 -4.69
C TRP A 43 3.15 24.06 -3.95
N VAL A 44 2.18 24.83 -3.46
CA VAL A 44 2.44 26.00 -2.60
C VAL A 44 3.21 25.57 -1.33
N ARG A 45 2.84 24.46 -0.69
CA ARG A 45 3.54 23.94 0.48
C ARG A 45 4.96 23.48 0.14
N GLN A 46 5.17 22.80 -0.99
CA GLN A 46 6.51 22.39 -1.41
C GLN A 46 7.42 23.60 -1.64
N VAL A 47 6.92 24.61 -2.35
CA VAL A 47 7.63 25.88 -2.58
C VAL A 47 7.94 26.57 -1.25
N TYR A 48 6.93 26.74 -0.38
CA TYR A 48 7.11 27.35 0.93
C TYR A 48 8.16 26.62 1.77
N ARG A 49 8.08 25.29 1.86
CA ARG A 49 9.05 24.48 2.65
C ARG A 49 10.46 24.59 2.09
N LYS A 50 10.63 24.56 0.78
CA LYS A 50 11.94 24.72 0.11
C LYS A 50 12.60 26.06 0.46
N PHE A 51 11.82 27.14 0.52
CA PHE A 51 12.36 28.47 0.79
C PHE A 51 12.47 28.82 2.27
N THR A 52 11.66 28.23 3.16
CA THR A 52 11.61 28.58 4.59
C THR A 52 12.12 27.50 5.53
N VAL A 53 11.59 26.27 5.42
CA VAL A 53 11.84 25.18 6.38
C VAL A 53 13.19 24.52 6.12
N SER A 54 13.51 24.22 4.86
CA SER A 54 14.79 23.58 4.49
C SER A 54 16.01 24.43 4.81
N LYS A 55 15.85 25.75 4.98
CA LYS A 55 16.92 26.65 5.43
C LYS A 55 17.09 26.70 6.95
N ARG A 56 16.04 26.35 7.70
CA ARG A 56 16.00 26.46 9.17
C ARG A 56 16.30 25.14 9.88
N TYR A 57 15.96 24.01 9.26
CA TYR A 57 16.14 22.68 9.86
C TYR A 57 16.96 21.80 8.92
N ALA A 58 18.01 21.20 9.46
CA ALA A 58 18.77 20.16 8.75
C ALA A 58 17.87 18.96 8.46
N ALA A 59 18.01 18.39 7.27
CA ALA A 59 17.33 17.16 6.92
C ALA A 59 17.86 16.02 7.80
N LEU A 60 16.95 15.16 8.27
CA LEU A 60 17.30 13.93 8.96
C LEU A 60 18.18 13.08 8.04
N THR A 61 19.28 12.54 8.57
CA THR A 61 20.17 11.64 7.82
C THR A 61 20.03 10.19 8.27
N THR A 62 20.51 9.28 7.43
CA THR A 62 20.53 7.83 7.70
C THR A 62 21.39 7.50 8.93
N GLU A 63 22.49 8.22 9.13
CA GLU A 63 23.41 8.04 10.26
C GLU A 63 22.74 8.42 11.57
N GLN A 64 21.91 9.48 11.56
CA GLN A 64 21.14 9.87 12.74
C GLN A 64 20.13 8.80 13.15
N LEU A 65 19.51 8.10 12.19
CA LEU A 65 18.64 6.96 12.49
C LEU A 65 19.42 5.80 13.14
N ARG A 66 20.61 5.50 12.61
CA ARG A 66 21.48 4.43 13.12
C ARG A 66 22.09 4.73 14.48
N SER A 67 22.38 6.00 14.76
CA SER A 67 23.01 6.45 16.01
C SER A 67 22.11 6.34 17.24
N ARG A 68 20.79 6.19 17.04
CA ARG A 68 19.84 6.09 18.13
C ARG A 68 19.83 4.67 18.69
N GLU A 69 19.93 4.58 20.01
CA GLU A 69 19.77 3.32 20.75
C GLU A 69 18.42 2.66 20.46
N GLU A 70 18.45 1.34 20.30
CA GLU A 70 17.29 0.54 19.90
C GLU A 70 16.35 0.28 21.07
N GLN A 71 15.14 0.83 21.00
CA GLN A 71 14.06 0.49 21.92
C GLN A 71 13.41 -0.86 21.52
N PRO A 72 12.82 -1.62 22.45
CA PRO A 72 12.12 -2.85 22.11
C PRO A 72 10.91 -2.58 21.20
N LEU A 73 10.81 -3.25 20.06
CA LEU A 73 9.69 -3.12 19.12
C LEU A 73 8.95 -4.45 18.91
N ALA A 74 7.64 -4.40 18.74
CA ALA A 74 6.82 -5.57 18.40
C ALA A 74 6.28 -5.43 16.97
N ILE A 75 6.43 -6.47 16.14
CA ILE A 75 5.85 -6.53 14.80
C ILE A 75 4.63 -7.44 14.85
N MET A 76 3.51 -6.98 14.30
CA MET A 76 2.23 -7.67 14.21
C MET A 76 2.01 -8.14 12.78
N VAL A 77 1.84 -9.43 12.59
CA VAL A 77 1.57 -10.06 11.29
C VAL A 77 0.33 -10.95 11.41
N PRO A 78 -0.86 -10.48 11.01
CA PRO A 78 -2.06 -11.31 11.00
C PRO A 78 -2.05 -12.23 9.77
N ALA A 79 -2.23 -13.53 9.95
CA ALA A 79 -2.17 -14.49 8.86
C ALA A 79 -3.41 -15.39 8.70
N TRP A 80 -3.88 -15.55 7.45
CA TRP A 80 -5.00 -16.43 7.09
C TRP A 80 -4.87 -16.99 5.67
N LEU A 81 -4.69 -18.31 5.55
CA LEU A 81 -4.46 -19.04 4.30
C LEU A 81 -3.21 -18.58 3.53
N GLU A 82 -2.17 -18.18 4.24
CA GLU A 82 -0.95 -17.56 3.70
C GLU A 82 0.26 -18.50 3.74
N PHE A 83 0.01 -19.80 3.76
CA PHE A 83 1.05 -20.83 3.80
C PHE A 83 2.09 -20.71 2.66
N ASP A 84 1.73 -20.12 1.51
CA ASP A 84 2.65 -19.93 0.38
C ASP A 84 3.57 -18.70 0.54
N VAL A 85 3.18 -17.70 1.36
CA VAL A 85 3.86 -16.38 1.43
C VAL A 85 4.47 -16.08 2.79
N ILE A 86 3.92 -16.63 3.88
CA ILE A 86 4.32 -16.27 5.24
C ILE A 86 5.78 -16.62 5.55
N ALA A 87 6.27 -17.78 5.10
CA ALA A 87 7.64 -18.19 5.34
C ALA A 87 8.66 -17.34 4.57
N PRO A 88 8.50 -17.12 3.24
CA PRO A 88 9.32 -16.15 2.50
C PRO A 88 9.31 -14.74 3.09
N MET A 89 8.15 -14.24 3.52
CA MET A 89 8.06 -12.91 4.13
C MET A 89 8.83 -12.83 5.44
N LEU A 90 8.63 -13.79 6.36
CA LEU A 90 9.35 -13.82 7.64
C LEU A 90 10.87 -13.90 7.45
N GLU A 91 11.30 -14.71 6.49
CA GLU A 91 12.72 -14.81 6.13
C GLU A 91 13.27 -13.52 5.54
N ASN A 92 12.55 -12.88 4.63
CA ASN A 92 12.94 -11.58 4.09
C ASN A 92 12.98 -10.50 5.17
N MET A 93 12.00 -10.46 6.07
CA MET A 93 11.93 -9.53 7.19
C MET A 93 13.17 -9.64 8.09
N VAL A 94 13.50 -10.86 8.55
CA VAL A 94 14.65 -11.09 9.44
C VAL A 94 15.99 -10.80 8.76
N SER A 95 16.11 -11.13 7.46
CA SER A 95 17.36 -10.89 6.71
C SER A 95 17.55 -9.45 6.26
N THR A 96 16.48 -8.67 6.14
CA THR A 96 16.52 -7.30 5.59
C THR A 96 16.63 -6.24 6.67
N LEU A 97 15.98 -6.41 7.83
CA LEU A 97 15.87 -5.36 8.84
C LEU A 97 17.21 -5.09 9.56
N GLU A 98 17.66 -3.84 9.55
CA GLU A 98 18.86 -3.39 10.24
C GLU A 98 18.52 -2.97 11.69
N TYR A 99 18.03 -3.94 12.48
CA TYR A 99 17.56 -3.77 13.86
C TYR A 99 17.68 -5.08 14.63
N LYS A 100 17.94 -5.04 15.95
CA LYS A 100 18.10 -6.24 16.77
C LYS A 100 17.03 -6.34 17.86
N ASN A 101 16.65 -5.24 18.50
CA ASN A 101 15.74 -5.26 19.64
C ASN A 101 14.25 -5.33 19.22
N TYR A 102 13.85 -6.38 18.51
CA TYR A 102 12.46 -6.56 18.08
C TYR A 102 11.96 -8.00 18.27
N MET A 103 10.65 -8.16 18.29
CA MET A 103 9.96 -9.45 18.28
C MET A 103 8.86 -9.46 17.23
N ILE A 104 8.64 -10.61 16.60
CA ILE A 104 7.61 -10.81 15.57
C ILE A 104 6.48 -11.65 16.17
N PHE A 105 5.25 -11.16 16.09
CA PHE A 105 4.05 -11.83 16.54
C PHE A 105 3.17 -12.16 15.34
N VAL A 106 3.10 -13.45 15.00
CA VAL A 106 2.30 -13.94 13.86
C VAL A 106 1.01 -14.56 14.38
N GLY A 107 -0.12 -13.96 14.05
CA GLY A 107 -1.44 -14.47 14.42
C GLY A 107 -1.91 -15.52 13.43
N THR A 108 -2.27 -16.72 13.90
CA THR A 108 -2.79 -17.82 13.08
C THR A 108 -4.09 -18.36 13.65
N TYR A 109 -5.05 -18.67 12.78
CA TYR A 109 -6.33 -19.25 13.17
C TYR A 109 -6.22 -20.76 13.42
N CYS A 110 -6.95 -21.26 14.42
CA CYS A 110 -6.88 -22.67 14.83
C CYS A 110 -7.27 -23.69 13.73
N ASN A 111 -8.03 -23.27 12.72
CA ASN A 111 -8.44 -24.10 11.58
C ASN A 111 -7.57 -23.96 10.32
N ASP A 112 -6.46 -23.21 10.38
CA ASP A 112 -5.50 -23.06 9.27
C ASP A 112 -4.20 -23.82 9.54
N GLU A 113 -4.28 -25.16 9.45
CA GLU A 113 -3.17 -26.05 9.77
C GLU A 113 -1.94 -25.83 8.86
N ARG A 114 -2.15 -25.42 7.60
CA ARG A 114 -1.06 -25.22 6.64
C ARG A 114 -0.21 -24.02 7.03
N THR A 115 -0.84 -22.87 7.32
CA THR A 115 -0.13 -21.68 7.76
C THR A 115 0.50 -21.90 9.14
N ILE A 116 -0.18 -22.58 10.06
CA ILE A 116 0.39 -22.94 11.37
C ILE A 116 1.69 -23.73 11.22
N LYS A 117 1.72 -24.75 10.35
CA LYS A 117 2.92 -25.57 10.11
C LYS A 117 4.10 -24.74 9.62
N GLU A 118 3.86 -23.81 8.69
CA GLU A 118 4.92 -22.93 8.17
C GLU A 118 5.43 -21.97 9.25
N VAL A 119 4.55 -21.35 10.03
CA VAL A 119 4.94 -20.45 11.13
C VAL A 119 5.70 -21.20 12.22
N GLU A 120 5.25 -22.39 12.61
CA GLU A 120 5.96 -23.23 13.60
C GLU A 120 7.31 -23.73 13.06
N ARG A 121 7.44 -23.99 11.75
CA ARG A 121 8.74 -24.26 11.13
C ARG A 121 9.68 -23.06 11.29
N MET A 122 9.21 -21.86 10.94
CA MET A 122 10.02 -20.63 11.06
C MET A 122 10.35 -20.28 12.52
N ARG A 123 9.46 -20.59 13.46
CA ARG A 123 9.66 -20.34 14.90
C ARG A 123 10.81 -21.15 15.49
N ARG A 124 11.09 -22.34 14.96
CA ARG A 124 12.26 -23.13 15.38
C ARG A 124 13.58 -22.44 15.00
N ARG A 125 13.56 -21.70 13.89
CA ARG A 125 14.72 -21.01 13.32
C ARG A 125 14.93 -19.60 13.90
N TYR A 126 13.85 -18.86 14.17
CA TYR A 126 13.91 -17.48 14.65
C TYR A 126 13.40 -17.36 16.08
N ARG A 127 14.31 -17.10 17.03
CA ARG A 127 13.95 -16.99 18.46
C ARG A 127 13.07 -15.78 18.76
N GLN A 128 13.19 -14.71 17.98
CA GLN A 128 12.33 -13.54 18.12
C GLN A 128 10.90 -13.72 17.59
N LEU A 129 10.54 -14.88 17.04
CA LEU A 129 9.22 -15.16 16.47
C LEU A 129 8.30 -15.87 17.48
N ILE A 130 7.13 -15.28 17.74
CA ILE A 130 6.05 -15.84 18.55
C ILE A 130 4.84 -16.09 17.65
N ARG A 131 4.34 -17.33 17.66
CA ARG A 131 3.02 -17.64 17.10
C ARG A 131 1.95 -17.30 18.13
N VAL A 132 0.96 -16.52 17.71
CA VAL A 132 -0.23 -16.18 18.49
C VAL A 132 -1.41 -16.96 17.92
N GLU A 133 -2.06 -17.76 18.77
CA GLU A 133 -3.21 -18.56 18.35
C GLU A 133 -4.51 -17.77 18.51
N VAL A 134 -5.27 -17.64 17.43
CA VAL A 134 -6.66 -17.17 17.49
C VAL A 134 -7.52 -18.39 17.86
N PRO A 135 -8.23 -18.38 19.01
CA PRO A 135 -8.80 -19.59 19.61
C PRO A 135 -10.03 -20.13 18.87
N HIS A 136 -10.60 -19.37 17.94
CA HIS A 136 -11.78 -19.73 17.18
C HIS A 136 -11.48 -19.83 15.68
N ALA A 137 -12.33 -20.58 14.98
CA ALA A 137 -12.17 -20.84 13.55
C ALA A 137 -12.35 -19.56 12.73
N GLY A 138 -11.41 -19.30 11.82
CA GLY A 138 -11.50 -18.27 10.79
C GLY A 138 -12.32 -18.74 9.57
N PRO A 139 -12.59 -17.84 8.60
CA PRO A 139 -12.21 -16.43 8.64
C PRO A 139 -13.13 -15.62 9.56
N THR A 140 -12.55 -14.74 10.36
CA THR A 140 -13.29 -13.64 11.02
C THR A 140 -13.00 -12.33 10.30
N CYS A 141 -12.14 -11.48 10.86
CA CYS A 141 -11.63 -10.26 10.25
C CYS A 141 -10.19 -10.01 10.70
N LYS A 142 -9.43 -9.22 9.93
CA LYS A 142 -8.04 -8.88 10.26
C LYS A 142 -7.92 -8.23 11.65
N ALA A 143 -8.83 -7.32 11.99
CA ALA A 143 -8.96 -6.70 13.31
C ALA A 143 -9.01 -7.69 14.48
N ASP A 144 -9.78 -8.78 14.34
CA ASP A 144 -9.91 -9.79 15.40
C ASP A 144 -8.57 -10.52 15.63
N CYS A 145 -7.90 -10.94 14.57
CA CYS A 145 -6.55 -11.51 14.66
C CYS A 145 -5.55 -10.52 15.30
N LEU A 146 -5.60 -9.24 14.91
CA LEU A 146 -4.76 -8.19 15.48
C LEU A 146 -5.00 -7.96 16.97
N ASN A 147 -6.25 -8.04 17.43
CA ASN A 147 -6.57 -7.91 18.85
C ASN A 147 -5.93 -9.03 19.69
N TRP A 148 -5.92 -10.27 19.20
CA TRP A 148 -5.22 -11.37 19.86
C TRP A 148 -3.70 -11.16 19.88
N ILE A 149 -3.14 -10.66 18.78
CA ILE A 149 -1.72 -10.30 18.70
C ILE A 149 -1.38 -9.22 19.74
N VAL A 150 -2.16 -8.15 19.85
CA VAL A 150 -1.91 -7.09 20.84
C VAL A 150 -1.95 -7.62 22.27
N GLN A 151 -2.91 -8.49 22.59
CA GLN A 151 -2.98 -9.12 23.91
C GLN A 151 -1.72 -9.95 24.21
N ALA A 152 -1.22 -10.71 23.22
CA ALA A 152 0.03 -11.45 23.36
C ALA A 152 1.24 -10.52 23.52
N ILE A 153 1.28 -9.39 22.82
CA ILE A 153 2.34 -8.37 22.97
C ILE A 153 2.33 -7.79 24.38
N PHE A 154 1.17 -7.46 24.94
CA PHE A 154 1.09 -6.96 26.31
C PHE A 154 1.53 -8.03 27.32
N ALA A 155 1.04 -9.27 27.18
CA ALA A 155 1.42 -10.37 28.06
C ALA A 155 2.93 -10.68 28.03
N GLU A 156 3.57 -10.58 26.86
CA GLU A 156 5.01 -10.75 26.72
C GLU A 156 5.78 -9.53 27.23
N GLY A 157 5.24 -8.33 27.02
CA GLY A 157 5.78 -7.08 27.56
C GLY A 157 5.84 -7.08 29.08
N ASP A 158 4.85 -7.66 29.76
CA ASP A 158 4.80 -7.78 31.22
C ASP A 158 5.87 -8.72 31.79
N ARG A 159 6.39 -9.65 30.98
CA ARG A 159 7.48 -10.57 31.37
C ARG A 159 8.87 -9.97 31.16
N ARG A 160 8.96 -8.90 30.37
CA ARG A 160 10.22 -8.24 30.04
C ARG A 160 10.54 -7.14 31.04
N SER A 161 11.84 -6.84 31.22
CA SER A 161 12.29 -5.70 32.01
C SER A 161 11.92 -4.37 31.38
N GLU A 162 11.92 -4.32 30.05
CA GLU A 162 11.57 -3.16 29.26
C GLU A 162 10.37 -3.46 28.37
N PRO A 163 9.28 -2.68 28.49
CA PRO A 163 8.12 -2.84 27.62
C PRO A 163 8.44 -2.44 26.17
N PHE A 164 7.69 -3.01 25.22
CA PHE A 164 7.75 -2.56 23.83
C PHE A 164 7.39 -1.08 23.70
N ALA A 165 8.27 -0.29 23.09
CA ALA A 165 8.06 1.14 22.86
C ALA A 165 7.05 1.41 21.74
N GLY A 166 6.93 0.49 20.78
CA GLY A 166 5.98 0.58 19.69
C GLY A 166 5.62 -0.76 19.08
N MET A 167 4.48 -0.77 18.39
CA MET A 167 3.90 -1.92 17.72
C MET A 167 3.73 -1.58 16.24
N ILE A 168 4.30 -2.39 15.35
CA ILE A 168 4.30 -2.19 13.90
C ILE A 168 3.34 -3.19 13.25
N LEU A 169 2.50 -2.74 12.34
CA LEU A 169 1.59 -3.57 11.57
C LEU A 169 2.16 -3.84 10.17
N HIS A 170 2.29 -5.12 9.82
CA HIS A 170 2.65 -5.61 8.48
C HIS A 170 1.67 -6.69 8.01
N ASP A 171 1.44 -6.74 6.70
CA ASP A 171 0.79 -7.88 6.05
C ASP A 171 1.80 -8.95 5.65
N SER A 172 1.31 -10.15 5.37
CA SER A 172 2.12 -11.33 5.03
C SER A 172 2.88 -11.23 3.71
N GLU A 173 2.56 -10.21 2.92
CA GLU A 173 3.07 -9.99 1.58
C GLU A 173 3.99 -8.74 1.46
N ASP A 174 4.25 -8.08 2.58
CA ASP A 174 5.02 -6.83 2.64
C ASP A 174 6.53 -7.06 2.41
N VAL A 175 7.12 -6.22 1.54
CA VAL A 175 8.57 -6.10 1.37
C VAL A 175 9.06 -4.88 2.12
N LEU A 176 10.00 -5.11 3.03
CA LEU A 176 10.50 -4.10 3.96
C LEU A 176 11.78 -3.44 3.47
N HIS A 177 12.12 -2.31 4.10
CA HIS A 177 13.40 -1.64 3.90
C HIS A 177 14.27 -1.73 5.16
N PRO A 178 15.60 -1.90 5.06
CA PRO A 178 16.47 -2.11 6.23
C PRO A 178 16.34 -1.06 7.34
N LEU A 179 16.15 0.20 6.96
CA LEU A 179 16.03 1.34 7.89
C LEU A 179 14.64 1.55 8.50
N GLU A 180 13.66 0.69 8.20
CA GLU A 180 12.27 0.89 8.64
C GLU A 180 12.14 1.01 10.16
N LEU A 181 12.60 -0.01 10.91
CA LEU A 181 12.50 0.00 12.37
C LEU A 181 13.34 1.11 13.01
N LYS A 182 14.50 1.46 12.43
CA LYS A 182 15.32 2.60 12.86
C LYS A 182 14.57 3.92 12.73
N TYR A 183 13.79 4.08 11.66
CA TYR A 183 12.97 5.26 11.45
C TYR A 183 11.84 5.37 12.48
N TYR A 184 11.12 4.28 12.76
CA TYR A 184 10.11 4.27 13.82
C TYR A 184 10.71 4.54 15.20
N ASN A 185 11.80 3.84 15.57
CA ASN A 185 12.53 4.04 16.82
C ASN A 185 12.92 5.52 17.03
N TYR A 186 13.31 6.21 15.94
CA TYR A 186 13.64 7.63 15.99
C TYR A 186 12.44 8.56 16.24
N LEU A 187 11.23 8.14 15.87
CA LEU A 187 10.03 8.98 15.94
C LEU A 187 9.16 8.71 17.16
N LEU A 188 9.11 7.46 17.63
CA LEU A 188 8.21 7.00 18.70
C LEU A 188 8.21 7.88 19.96
N PRO A 189 9.35 8.45 20.42
CA PRO A 189 9.31 9.27 21.64
C PRO A 189 8.64 10.64 21.49
N ARG A 190 8.26 11.02 20.27
CA ARG A 190 7.58 12.30 19.99
C ARG A 190 6.30 12.16 19.17
N ILE A 191 6.09 11.02 18.52
CA ILE A 191 4.94 10.73 17.65
C ILE A 191 4.26 9.44 18.11
N ASP A 192 2.93 9.48 18.21
CA ASP A 192 2.11 8.38 18.70
C ASP A 192 1.68 7.40 17.61
N PHE A 193 1.54 7.89 16.39
CA PHE A 193 1.09 7.13 15.22
C PHE A 193 1.87 7.55 13.97
N ILE A 194 2.54 6.60 13.34
CA ILE A 194 3.41 6.83 12.18
C ILE A 194 2.94 5.93 11.05
N GLN A 195 2.45 6.51 9.97
CA GLN A 195 2.15 5.79 8.73
C GLN A 195 3.28 6.01 7.73
N LEU A 196 3.87 4.94 7.22
CA LEU A 196 4.76 5.00 6.07
C LEU A 196 3.98 4.98 4.75
N PRO A 197 4.54 5.55 3.67
CA PRO A 197 4.08 5.31 2.31
C PRO A 197 3.96 3.81 2.01
N VAL A 198 2.88 3.43 1.32
CA VAL A 198 2.72 2.13 0.69
C VAL A 198 2.90 2.34 -0.80
N THR A 199 3.64 1.45 -1.46
CA THR A 199 3.90 1.55 -2.89
C THR A 199 3.72 0.19 -3.55
N SER A 200 3.15 0.18 -4.75
CA SER A 200 3.10 -1.05 -5.55
C SER A 200 4.50 -1.38 -6.04
N LEU A 201 4.87 -2.65 -5.98
CA LEU A 201 5.99 -3.17 -6.76
C LEU A 201 5.75 -2.93 -8.26
N GLU A 202 6.84 -2.80 -9.00
CA GLU A 202 6.81 -2.56 -10.45
C GLU A 202 6.22 -3.78 -11.16
N ARG A 203 5.43 -3.53 -12.20
CA ARG A 203 4.69 -4.54 -12.95
C ARG A 203 4.98 -4.38 -14.43
N GLU A 204 4.82 -5.46 -15.17
CA GLU A 204 5.08 -5.45 -16.60
C GLU A 204 4.15 -4.47 -17.33
N TRP A 205 4.61 -3.94 -18.47
CA TRP A 205 3.91 -2.87 -19.19
C TRP A 205 2.49 -3.27 -19.64
N TYR A 206 2.27 -4.56 -19.91
CA TYR A 206 0.99 -5.12 -20.35
C TYR A 206 0.02 -5.43 -19.18
N GLU A 207 0.48 -5.41 -17.94
CA GLU A 207 -0.35 -5.64 -16.75
C GLU A 207 -1.13 -4.39 -16.35
N LEU A 208 -2.02 -3.93 -17.24
CA LEU A 208 -2.72 -2.65 -17.11
C LEU A 208 -3.52 -2.52 -15.81
N VAL A 209 -4.12 -3.61 -15.31
CA VAL A 209 -4.90 -3.62 -14.06
C VAL A 209 -4.00 -3.42 -12.86
N ALA A 210 -2.91 -4.18 -12.74
CA ALA A 210 -1.94 -4.03 -11.66
C ALA A 210 -1.29 -2.64 -11.70
N GLY A 211 -1.00 -2.15 -12.92
CA GLY A 211 -0.47 -0.80 -13.15
C GLY A 211 -1.36 0.32 -12.61
N THR A 212 -2.68 0.12 -12.50
CA THR A 212 -3.56 1.13 -11.87
C THR A 212 -3.22 1.38 -10.40
N TYR A 213 -2.72 0.38 -9.68
CA TYR A 213 -2.29 0.53 -8.29
C TYR A 213 -0.98 1.32 -8.19
N MET A 214 -0.01 1.04 -9.06
CA MET A 214 1.22 1.85 -9.17
C MET A 214 0.87 3.32 -9.36
N ASP A 215 -0.04 3.58 -10.30
CA ASP A 215 -0.46 4.93 -10.66
C ASP A 215 -1.18 5.64 -9.50
N GLU A 216 -2.15 4.95 -8.90
CA GLU A 216 -2.97 5.45 -7.78
C GLU A 216 -2.14 5.74 -6.53
N PHE A 217 -1.33 4.77 -6.10
CA PHE A 217 -0.52 4.89 -4.89
C PHE A 217 0.59 5.93 -5.05
N ALA A 218 1.22 6.04 -6.22
CA ALA A 218 2.27 7.02 -6.45
C ALA A 218 1.78 8.45 -6.20
N GLU A 219 0.60 8.79 -6.74
CA GLU A 219 0.01 10.11 -6.52
C GLU A 219 -0.52 10.25 -5.08
N TRP A 220 -1.29 9.26 -4.60
CA TRP A 220 -1.99 9.37 -3.31
C TRP A 220 -1.04 9.45 -2.12
N HIS A 221 -0.03 8.57 -2.06
CA HIS A 221 0.98 8.57 -1.00
C HIS A 221 2.04 9.67 -1.17
N SER A 222 2.26 10.20 -2.38
CA SER A 222 3.19 11.34 -2.55
C SER A 222 2.59 12.69 -2.21
N LYS A 223 1.30 12.85 -2.53
CA LYS A 223 0.61 14.14 -2.56
C LYS A 223 -0.58 14.15 -1.60
N ASP A 224 -1.63 13.38 -1.85
CA ASP A 224 -2.92 13.51 -1.15
C ASP A 224 -2.78 13.28 0.36
N LEU A 225 -2.08 12.24 0.80
CA LEU A 225 -1.86 11.98 2.23
C LEU A 225 -0.99 13.06 2.90
N VAL A 226 -0.03 13.61 2.17
CA VAL A 226 0.82 14.72 2.64
C VAL A 226 0.01 16.00 2.82
N VAL A 227 -0.93 16.27 1.91
CA VAL A 227 -1.86 17.39 2.02
C VAL A 227 -2.83 17.17 3.17
N ARG A 228 -3.41 15.96 3.28
CA ARG A 228 -4.30 15.56 4.36
C ARG A 228 -3.68 15.77 5.74
N GLU A 229 -2.47 15.25 5.97
CA GLU A 229 -1.72 15.42 7.22
C GLU A 229 -1.58 16.91 7.55
N SER A 230 -1.23 17.74 6.55
CA SER A 230 -1.01 19.17 6.79
C SER A 230 -2.27 19.97 7.12
N LEU A 231 -3.42 19.57 6.55
CA LEU A 231 -4.69 20.24 6.75
C LEU A 231 -5.36 19.82 8.07
N SER A 232 -5.29 18.52 8.39
CA SER A 232 -6.08 17.94 9.48
C SER A 232 -5.25 17.50 10.70
N ARG A 233 -3.93 17.33 10.54
CA ARG A 233 -3.05 16.62 11.49
C ARG A 233 -3.47 15.17 11.78
N MET A 234 -4.39 14.64 10.98
CA MET A 234 -4.88 13.27 11.05
C MET A 234 -4.35 12.50 9.84
N VAL A 235 -3.90 11.28 10.07
CA VAL A 235 -3.37 10.39 9.05
C VAL A 235 -4.11 9.06 9.16
N PRO A 236 -4.75 8.58 8.08
CA PRO A 236 -5.39 7.28 8.09
C PRO A 236 -4.31 6.19 8.09
N SER A 237 -4.57 5.06 8.75
CA SER A 237 -3.76 3.87 8.56
C SER A 237 -4.09 3.23 7.21
N ALA A 238 -3.06 2.74 6.52
CA ALA A 238 -3.19 1.93 5.31
C ALA A 238 -3.33 0.43 5.63
N GLY A 239 -3.23 0.05 6.91
CA GLY A 239 -3.29 -1.34 7.36
C GLY A 239 -1.99 -2.12 7.23
N VAL A 240 -0.94 -1.47 6.75
CA VAL A 240 0.44 -1.96 6.64
C VAL A 240 1.40 -0.79 6.81
N GLY A 241 2.66 -1.05 7.16
CA GLY A 241 3.68 -0.02 7.33
C GLY A 241 3.27 1.06 8.35
N THR A 242 2.58 0.63 9.41
CA THR A 242 2.01 1.53 10.43
C THR A 242 2.62 1.21 11.78
N CYS A 243 3.15 2.21 12.47
CA CYS A 243 3.69 2.05 13.81
C CYS A 243 2.87 2.86 14.83
N PHE A 244 2.43 2.16 15.87
CA PHE A 244 1.76 2.70 17.03
C PHE A 244 2.75 2.80 18.19
N SER A 245 2.79 3.93 18.88
CA SER A 245 3.45 3.99 20.18
C SER A 245 2.72 3.12 21.19
N ARG A 246 3.45 2.66 22.21
CA ARG A 246 2.84 1.93 23.33
C ARG A 246 1.67 2.69 23.93
N ARG A 247 1.85 3.99 24.18
CA ARG A 247 0.81 4.88 24.71
C ARG A 247 -0.44 4.90 23.82
N ALA A 248 -0.27 4.96 22.50
CA ALA A 248 -1.39 4.92 21.57
C ALA A 248 -2.15 3.60 21.67
N MET A 249 -1.43 2.47 21.74
CA MET A 249 -2.09 1.17 21.85
C MET A 249 -2.79 0.98 23.20
N GLU A 250 -2.18 1.43 24.29
CA GLU A 250 -2.79 1.38 25.63
C GLU A 250 -4.09 2.19 25.70
N GLU A 251 -4.11 3.40 25.13
CA GLU A 251 -5.35 4.22 25.08
C GLU A 251 -6.42 3.52 24.24
N LEU A 252 -6.07 2.99 23.05
CA LEU A 252 -7.02 2.28 22.19
C LEU A 252 -7.58 1.04 22.88
N ALA A 253 -6.73 0.27 23.57
CA ALA A 253 -7.13 -0.92 24.31
C ALA A 253 -8.04 -0.59 25.51
N ALA A 254 -7.78 0.54 26.20
CA ALA A 254 -8.60 1.00 27.31
C ALA A 254 -10.03 1.38 26.89
N GLU A 255 -10.21 1.87 25.65
CA GLU A 255 -11.53 2.24 25.12
C GLU A 255 -12.41 1.03 24.78
N THR A 256 -11.82 -0.11 24.46
CA THR A 256 -12.51 -1.22 23.79
C THR A 256 -12.37 -2.56 24.52
N ASN A 257 -12.30 -2.54 25.85
CA ASN A 257 -12.13 -3.75 26.67
C ASN A 257 -10.97 -4.65 26.16
N ASN A 258 -9.82 -4.03 25.88
CA ASN A 258 -8.60 -4.67 25.38
C ASN A 258 -8.66 -5.18 23.93
N GLN A 259 -9.55 -4.63 23.10
CA GLN A 259 -9.67 -4.93 21.67
C GLN A 259 -9.45 -3.68 20.80
N PRO A 260 -8.22 -3.17 20.69
CA PRO A 260 -7.95 -1.86 20.09
C PRO A 260 -8.41 -1.74 18.63
N PHE A 261 -8.47 -2.83 17.87
CA PHE A 261 -8.96 -2.86 16.48
C PHE A 261 -10.45 -3.20 16.45
N ASN A 262 -11.26 -2.37 15.79
CA ASN A 262 -12.70 -2.59 15.71
C ASN A 262 -13.04 -3.71 14.73
N SER A 263 -13.61 -4.81 15.23
CA SER A 263 -13.97 -6.00 14.42
C SER A 263 -15.28 -5.87 13.64
N ASP A 264 -16.07 -4.82 13.89
CA ASP A 264 -17.33 -4.57 13.18
C ASP A 264 -17.14 -3.77 11.86
N THR A 265 -15.91 -3.35 11.54
CA THR A 265 -15.57 -2.65 10.29
C THR A 265 -14.64 -3.46 9.40
N LEU A 266 -14.76 -3.30 8.08
CA LEU A 266 -13.84 -3.88 7.11
C LEU A 266 -12.57 -3.03 6.91
N THR A 267 -12.50 -1.85 7.55
CA THR A 267 -11.34 -0.95 7.53
C THR A 267 -11.07 -0.46 8.95
N GLU A 268 -10.68 -1.39 9.81
CA GLU A 268 -10.26 -1.15 11.20
C GLU A 268 -9.15 -0.12 11.29
N ASP A 269 -8.28 -0.12 10.30
CA ASP A 269 -7.11 0.73 10.17
C ASP A 269 -7.49 2.20 10.01
N TYR A 270 -8.46 2.49 9.14
CA TYR A 270 -8.89 3.85 8.87
C TYR A 270 -9.50 4.52 10.11
N ASP A 271 -10.27 3.75 10.90
CA ASP A 271 -10.94 4.24 12.12
C ASP A 271 -9.94 4.61 13.22
N ILE A 272 -8.85 3.87 13.37
CA ILE A 272 -7.85 4.13 14.42
C ILE A 272 -7.24 5.53 14.30
N GLY A 273 -6.91 5.96 13.07
CA GLY A 273 -6.40 7.30 12.82
C GLY A 273 -7.37 8.38 13.33
N ALA A 274 -8.68 8.20 13.12
CA ALA A 274 -9.68 9.14 13.62
C ALA A 274 -9.81 9.11 15.16
N ARG A 275 -9.84 7.92 15.77
CA ARG A 275 -9.91 7.77 17.25
C ARG A 275 -8.72 8.40 17.95
N LEU A 276 -7.50 8.13 17.50
CA LEU A 276 -6.29 8.71 18.07
C LEU A 276 -6.26 10.25 17.91
N ALA A 277 -6.76 10.78 16.79
CA ALA A 277 -6.80 12.21 16.55
C ALA A 277 -7.77 12.93 17.50
N ARG A 278 -8.93 12.32 17.81
CA ARG A 278 -9.89 12.83 18.81
C ARG A 278 -9.26 12.93 20.21
N ARG A 279 -8.32 12.05 20.53
CA ARG A 279 -7.55 12.06 21.79
C ARG A 279 -6.37 13.04 21.78
N GLY A 280 -6.18 13.80 20.70
CA GLY A 280 -5.09 14.76 20.58
C GLY A 280 -3.70 14.11 20.44
N MET A 281 -3.65 12.83 20.08
CA MET A 281 -2.39 12.12 19.84
C MET A 281 -1.71 12.61 18.57
N LYS A 282 -0.37 12.60 18.56
CA LYS A 282 0.41 13.11 17.45
C LYS A 282 0.55 12.06 16.36
N GLN A 283 0.10 12.40 15.16
CA GLN A 283 0.15 11.53 13.99
C GLN A 283 1.01 12.16 12.90
N ILE A 284 1.75 11.33 12.17
CA ILE A 284 2.48 11.79 10.99
C ILE A 284 2.38 10.80 9.84
N PHE A 285 2.50 11.34 8.63
CA PHE A 285 2.76 10.56 7.43
C PHE A 285 4.25 10.64 7.13
N GLY A 286 4.99 9.60 7.51
CA GLY A 286 6.45 9.58 7.58
C GLY A 286 7.10 9.51 6.21
N LYS A 287 7.61 10.64 5.71
CA LYS A 287 8.42 10.68 4.47
C LYS A 287 9.90 10.86 4.79
N PHE A 288 10.68 9.82 4.52
CA PHE A 288 12.13 9.83 4.65
C PHE A 288 12.76 9.29 3.37
N PRO A 289 13.55 10.06 2.61
CA PRO A 289 14.10 9.59 1.35
C PRO A 289 15.17 8.53 1.58
N VAL A 290 15.03 7.36 0.95
CA VAL A 290 16.02 6.28 0.96
C VAL A 290 16.31 5.81 -0.46
N GLU A 291 17.36 5.02 -0.60
CA GLU A 291 17.78 4.45 -1.87
C GLU A 291 17.38 2.98 -1.93
N TYR A 292 16.62 2.63 -2.97
CA TYR A 292 16.25 1.27 -3.28
C TYR A 292 17.05 0.77 -4.47
N LEU A 293 17.58 -0.44 -4.36
CA LEU A 293 18.12 -1.15 -5.51
C LEU A 293 16.94 -1.80 -6.23
N VAL A 294 16.73 -1.39 -7.48
CA VAL A 294 15.66 -1.93 -8.34
C VAL A 294 16.26 -2.52 -9.60
N ARG A 295 15.80 -3.71 -9.96
CA ARG A 295 16.03 -4.28 -11.29
C ARG A 295 14.98 -3.70 -12.21
N ARG A 296 15.41 -3.04 -13.29
CA ARG A 296 14.52 -2.52 -14.31
C ARG A 296 14.68 -3.30 -15.59
N ASN A 297 13.54 -3.79 -16.07
CA ASN A 297 13.41 -4.37 -17.41
C ASN A 297 13.04 -3.23 -18.36
N PRO A 298 13.74 -3.08 -19.50
CA PRO A 298 13.39 -2.04 -20.47
C PRO A 298 12.00 -2.31 -21.08
N LEU A 299 11.27 -1.24 -21.37
CA LEU A 299 9.98 -1.35 -22.04
C LEU A 299 10.09 -2.14 -23.34
N PHE A 300 9.11 -3.02 -23.58
CA PHE A 300 9.04 -3.89 -24.76
C PHE A 300 10.19 -4.91 -24.89
N GLY A 301 10.97 -5.15 -23.84
CA GLY A 301 12.04 -6.17 -23.85
C GLY A 301 13.25 -5.80 -24.70
N PHE A 302 13.35 -4.55 -25.18
CA PHE A 302 14.49 -4.10 -25.96
C PHE A 302 15.57 -3.49 -25.06
N GLY A 303 16.47 -4.33 -24.56
CA GLY A 303 17.67 -3.90 -23.86
C GLY A 303 18.10 -4.87 -22.77
N LYS A 304 19.26 -4.59 -22.16
CA LYS A 304 19.76 -5.38 -21.03
C LYS A 304 19.11 -4.91 -19.74
N GLU A 305 18.79 -5.87 -18.85
CA GLU A 305 18.39 -5.57 -17.48
C GLU A 305 19.42 -4.67 -16.81
N GLN A 306 18.96 -3.61 -16.15
CA GLN A 306 19.83 -2.68 -15.45
C GLN A 306 19.45 -2.62 -13.97
N MET A 307 20.44 -2.83 -13.12
CA MET A 307 20.37 -2.50 -11.70
C MET A 307 20.46 -0.98 -11.59
N SER A 308 19.37 -0.35 -11.17
CA SER A 308 19.30 1.10 -10.94
C SER A 308 19.07 1.38 -9.46
N THR A 309 19.66 2.47 -8.97
CA THR A 309 19.35 2.98 -7.63
C THR A 309 18.26 4.03 -7.75
N LEU A 310 17.10 3.75 -7.15
CA LEU A 310 15.96 4.64 -7.14
C LEU A 310 15.86 5.30 -5.77
N ARG A 311 15.93 6.63 -5.75
CA ARG A 311 15.68 7.39 -4.53
C ARG A 311 14.19 7.67 -4.39
N MET A 312 13.55 7.02 -3.42
CA MET A 312 12.13 7.21 -3.13
C MET A 312 11.87 7.26 -1.61
N PRO A 313 10.69 7.73 -1.16
CA PRO A 313 10.36 7.68 0.26
C PRO A 313 10.42 6.26 0.80
N LEU A 314 11.01 6.11 1.99
CA LEU A 314 10.94 4.92 2.82
C LEU A 314 9.48 4.53 2.96
N GLY A 315 9.18 3.29 2.61
CA GLY A 315 7.83 2.76 2.59
C GLY A 315 7.84 1.26 2.43
N VAL A 316 6.65 0.70 2.67
CA VAL A 316 6.36 -0.70 2.45
C VAL A 316 6.00 -0.91 0.99
N ARG A 317 6.47 -2.01 0.42
CA ARG A 317 6.24 -2.37 -0.98
C ARG A 317 5.52 -3.70 -1.06
N GLU A 318 4.48 -3.79 -1.86
CA GLU A 318 3.72 -5.03 -2.00
C GLU A 318 3.24 -5.20 -3.45
N TYR A 319 2.85 -6.43 -3.79
CA TYR A 319 2.21 -6.74 -5.06
C TYR A 319 0.70 -6.60 -4.94
N PHE A 320 0.13 -5.78 -5.81
CA PHE A 320 -1.31 -5.63 -5.92
C PHE A 320 -1.93 -6.57 -6.96
N PRO A 321 -3.22 -6.87 -6.85
CA PRO A 321 -3.90 -7.78 -7.76
C PRO A 321 -3.80 -7.36 -9.23
N ASN A 322 -3.58 -8.35 -10.10
CA ASN A 322 -3.37 -8.14 -11.54
C ASN A 322 -4.58 -8.46 -12.43
N THR A 323 -5.64 -9.06 -11.89
CA THR A 323 -6.87 -9.34 -12.65
C THR A 323 -7.97 -8.34 -12.32
N PHE A 324 -8.85 -8.09 -13.28
CA PHE A 324 -9.98 -7.17 -13.08
C PHE A 324 -10.85 -7.56 -11.89
N PHE A 325 -11.20 -8.85 -11.76
CA PHE A 325 -12.10 -9.33 -10.70
C PHE A 325 -11.47 -9.27 -9.30
N THR A 326 -10.17 -9.55 -9.18
CA THR A 326 -9.46 -9.45 -7.90
C THR A 326 -9.29 -7.99 -7.51
N ALA A 327 -8.93 -7.11 -8.44
CA ALA A 327 -8.83 -5.67 -8.19
C ALA A 327 -10.17 -5.04 -7.80
N TYR A 328 -11.23 -5.40 -8.53
CA TYR A 328 -12.61 -5.02 -8.24
C TYR A 328 -13.04 -5.40 -6.82
N ARG A 329 -12.77 -6.64 -6.37
CA ARG A 329 -13.07 -7.11 -5.01
C ARG A 329 -12.33 -6.27 -3.97
N GLN A 330 -11.03 -6.06 -4.19
CA GLN A 330 -10.18 -5.34 -3.25
C GLN A 330 -10.60 -3.88 -3.10
N LYS A 331 -10.76 -3.15 -4.21
CA LYS A 331 -11.20 -1.75 -4.18
C LYS A 331 -12.63 -1.57 -3.69
N ALA A 332 -13.52 -2.53 -3.95
CA ALA A 332 -14.88 -2.49 -3.41
C ALA A 332 -14.87 -2.54 -1.88
N ARG A 333 -13.98 -3.35 -1.28
CA ARG A 333 -13.79 -3.43 0.18
C ARG A 333 -13.33 -2.09 0.75
N TRP A 334 -12.30 -1.48 0.15
CA TRP A 334 -11.81 -0.18 0.58
C TRP A 334 -12.88 0.91 0.44
N THR A 335 -13.59 0.94 -0.68
CA THR A 335 -14.67 1.90 -0.93
C THR A 335 -15.80 1.74 0.09
N LEU A 336 -16.20 0.50 0.38
CA LEU A 336 -17.23 0.19 1.38
C LEU A 336 -16.78 0.61 2.79
N GLY A 337 -15.58 0.25 3.20
CA GLY A 337 -15.06 0.55 4.54
C GLY A 337 -14.81 2.04 4.76
N ILE A 338 -14.06 2.69 3.88
CA ILE A 338 -13.67 4.10 4.02
C ILE A 338 -14.90 5.01 3.88
N ALA A 339 -15.71 4.83 2.84
CA ALA A 339 -16.76 5.78 2.53
C ALA A 339 -18.08 5.49 3.23
N LEU A 340 -18.56 4.24 3.23
CA LEU A 340 -19.89 3.87 3.74
C LEU A 340 -19.85 3.49 5.23
N GLN A 341 -19.01 2.53 5.63
CA GLN A 341 -18.88 2.17 7.07
C GLN A 341 -18.23 3.31 7.85
N GLY A 342 -17.23 3.98 7.28
CA GLY A 342 -16.63 5.19 7.85
C GLY A 342 -17.64 6.32 8.05
N TRP A 343 -18.71 6.39 7.26
CA TRP A 343 -19.83 7.29 7.55
C TRP A 343 -20.55 6.90 8.83
N GLN A 344 -20.90 5.63 9.01
CA GLN A 344 -21.63 5.16 10.18
C GLN A 344 -20.82 5.30 11.48
N GLN A 345 -19.51 5.04 11.42
CA GLN A 345 -18.64 4.99 12.60
C GLN A 345 -18.03 6.35 12.97
N VAL A 346 -17.50 7.08 11.98
CA VAL A 346 -16.82 8.36 12.21
C VAL A 346 -17.76 9.55 12.04
N GLY A 347 -18.83 9.42 11.24
CA GLY A 347 -19.78 10.49 11.00
C GLY A 347 -19.16 11.68 10.26
N TRP A 348 -19.43 12.89 10.74
CA TRP A 348 -18.89 14.16 10.21
C TRP A 348 -18.18 14.97 11.30
N GLU A 349 -17.57 14.29 12.26
CA GLU A 349 -16.94 14.96 13.41
C GLU A 349 -15.58 15.57 13.05
N GLY A 350 -15.17 16.57 13.83
CA GLY A 350 -13.88 17.26 13.68
C GLY A 350 -13.96 18.64 13.02
N SER A 351 -12.78 19.17 12.68
CA SER A 351 -12.62 20.50 12.08
C SER A 351 -13.18 20.56 10.65
N LEU A 352 -13.33 21.77 10.10
CA LEU A 352 -13.74 21.96 8.70
C LEU A 352 -12.80 21.24 7.72
N ALA A 353 -11.50 21.20 8.01
CA ALA A 353 -10.53 20.45 7.22
C ALA A 353 -10.80 18.94 7.23
N VAL A 354 -11.11 18.37 8.41
CA VAL A 354 -11.48 16.95 8.53
C VAL A 354 -12.76 16.66 7.76
N LYS A 355 -13.80 17.49 7.93
CA LYS A 355 -15.07 17.34 7.19
C LYS A 355 -14.88 17.39 5.69
N TYR A 356 -14.05 18.31 5.19
CA TYR A 356 -13.71 18.39 3.76
C TYR A 356 -13.04 17.09 3.26
N LEU A 357 -12.09 16.55 4.02
CA LEU A 357 -11.40 15.31 3.65
C LEU A 357 -12.33 14.09 3.70
N LEU A 358 -13.22 14.01 4.70
CA LEU A 358 -14.27 12.97 4.76
C LEU A 358 -15.23 13.08 3.57
N PHE A 359 -15.60 14.29 3.16
CA PHE A 359 -16.38 14.50 1.94
C PHE A 359 -15.64 13.98 0.70
N ARG A 360 -14.34 14.30 0.58
CA ARG A 360 -13.51 13.84 -0.54
C ARG A 360 -13.40 12.31 -0.59
N ASP A 361 -13.30 11.65 0.55
CA ASP A 361 -13.30 10.17 0.61
C ASP A 361 -14.63 9.57 0.13
N ARG A 362 -15.75 10.27 0.40
CA ARG A 362 -17.10 9.81 0.08
C ARG A 362 -17.54 10.17 -1.33
N LYS A 363 -16.99 11.24 -1.94
CA LYS A 363 -17.36 11.69 -3.28
C LYS A 363 -17.16 10.59 -4.33
N GLY A 364 -16.12 9.76 -4.15
CA GLY A 364 -15.79 8.63 -5.03
C GLY A 364 -16.96 7.67 -5.27
N LEU A 365 -17.83 7.49 -4.27
CA LEU A 365 -19.04 6.64 -4.39
C LEU A 365 -19.99 7.08 -5.50
N VAL A 366 -19.95 8.35 -5.90
CA VAL A 366 -20.81 8.93 -6.93
C VAL A 366 -20.01 9.29 -8.17
N THR A 367 -18.86 9.96 -8.00
CA THR A 367 -18.06 10.47 -9.12
C THR A 367 -17.50 9.36 -10.00
N SER A 368 -17.27 8.15 -9.45
CA SER A 368 -16.87 6.99 -10.27
C SER A 368 -17.91 6.63 -11.34
N PHE A 369 -19.21 6.80 -11.07
CA PHE A 369 -20.26 6.59 -12.09
C PHE A 369 -20.33 7.72 -13.10
N VAL A 370 -20.08 8.96 -12.65
CA VAL A 370 -20.05 10.14 -13.52
C VAL A 370 -18.98 10.00 -14.61
N ALA A 371 -17.81 9.43 -14.28
CA ALA A 371 -16.76 9.15 -15.25
C ALA A 371 -17.21 8.16 -16.34
N ILE A 372 -17.90 7.08 -15.96
CA ILE A 372 -18.44 6.10 -16.93
C ILE A 372 -19.54 6.75 -17.78
N LEU A 373 -20.41 7.55 -17.18
CA LEU A 373 -21.45 8.27 -17.91
C LEU A 373 -20.83 9.24 -18.93
N ALA A 374 -19.74 9.93 -18.58
CA ALA A 374 -19.01 10.78 -19.51
C ALA A 374 -18.41 10.00 -20.69
N TYR A 375 -17.89 8.78 -20.47
CA TYR A 375 -17.43 7.91 -21.56
C TYR A 375 -18.58 7.45 -22.46
N VAL A 376 -19.73 7.11 -21.88
CA VAL A 376 -20.94 6.77 -22.66
C VAL A 376 -21.41 7.95 -23.49
N LEU A 377 -21.43 9.17 -22.92
CA LEU A 377 -21.76 10.38 -23.65
C LEU A 377 -20.78 10.63 -24.81
N LEU A 378 -19.47 10.54 -24.55
CA LEU A 378 -18.44 10.69 -25.59
C LEU A 378 -18.63 9.68 -26.72
N ALA A 379 -18.89 8.41 -26.41
CA ALA A 379 -19.16 7.38 -27.41
C ALA A 379 -20.41 7.70 -28.25
N ASN A 380 -21.47 8.22 -27.63
CA ASN A 380 -22.66 8.66 -28.34
C ASN A 380 -22.37 9.83 -29.29
N PHE A 381 -21.65 10.87 -28.84
CA PHE A 381 -21.28 11.99 -29.71
C PHE A 381 -20.36 11.57 -30.86
N LEU A 382 -19.43 10.65 -30.63
CA LEU A 382 -18.60 10.07 -31.71
C LEU A 382 -19.45 9.31 -32.73
N ALA A 383 -20.44 8.53 -32.27
CA ALA A 383 -21.37 7.84 -33.16
C ALA A 383 -22.17 8.85 -34.00
N PHE A 384 -22.68 9.92 -33.39
CA PHE A 384 -23.39 10.97 -34.13
C PHE A 384 -22.51 11.75 -35.09
N PHE A 385 -21.26 12.01 -34.72
CA PHE A 385 -20.28 12.61 -35.63
C PHE A 385 -20.04 11.73 -36.86
N VAL A 386 -19.95 10.41 -36.69
CA VAL A 386 -19.82 9.47 -37.82
C VAL A 386 -21.10 9.43 -38.67
N LEU A 387 -22.28 9.36 -38.04
CA LEU A 387 -23.57 9.36 -38.76
C LEU A 387 -23.80 10.64 -39.58
N ASP A 388 -23.39 11.79 -39.03
CA ASP A 388 -23.36 13.09 -39.71
C ASP A 388 -22.44 13.06 -40.92
N LYS A 389 -21.19 12.59 -40.76
CA LYS A 389 -20.22 12.49 -41.86
C LYS A 389 -20.62 11.52 -42.96
N LEU A 390 -21.39 10.48 -42.63
CA LEU A 390 -21.95 9.54 -43.59
C LEU A 390 -23.24 10.05 -44.27
N GLY A 391 -23.77 11.20 -43.85
CA GLY A 391 -25.01 11.78 -44.39
C GLY A 391 -26.27 10.98 -44.03
N ILE A 392 -26.19 10.09 -43.04
CA ILE A 392 -27.31 9.26 -42.57
C ILE A 392 -28.24 10.08 -41.68
N TRP A 393 -27.65 10.98 -40.89
CA TRP A 393 -28.37 11.93 -40.05
C TRP A 393 -28.47 13.27 -40.79
N THR A 394 -29.66 13.87 -40.87
CA THR A 394 -29.89 15.14 -41.58
C THR A 394 -30.78 16.15 -40.85
N VAL A 395 -31.33 15.79 -39.68
CA VAL A 395 -32.28 16.63 -38.93
C VAL A 395 -31.64 17.10 -37.63
N TYR A 396 -31.44 18.41 -37.47
CA TYR A 396 -30.79 18.98 -36.29
C TYR A 396 -31.71 19.98 -35.60
N TYR A 397 -31.73 19.93 -34.27
CA TYR A 397 -32.18 21.07 -33.48
C TYR A 397 -31.03 22.06 -33.30
N PRO A 398 -31.34 23.34 -32.98
CA PRO A 398 -30.30 24.30 -32.58
C PRO A 398 -29.49 23.72 -31.41
N SER A 399 -28.18 23.57 -31.64
CA SER A 399 -27.30 22.95 -30.64
C SER A 399 -27.22 23.81 -29.38
N VAL A 400 -27.20 23.15 -28.21
CA VAL A 400 -26.90 23.80 -26.93
C VAL A 400 -25.42 24.19 -26.82
N PHE A 401 -24.57 23.83 -27.80
CA PHE A 401 -23.18 24.23 -27.95
C PHE A 401 -22.96 25.33 -29.01
N PRO A 402 -23.56 26.54 -28.88
CA PRO A 402 -23.22 27.61 -29.79
C PRO A 402 -21.74 28.00 -29.59
N PRO A 403 -21.01 28.39 -30.66
CA PRO A 403 -19.66 28.93 -30.53
C PRO A 403 -19.63 30.10 -29.53
N GLY A 404 -18.75 30.04 -28.53
CA GLY A 404 -18.68 31.03 -27.45
C GLY A 404 -19.76 30.89 -26.37
N GLY A 405 -20.59 29.85 -26.43
CA GLY A 405 -21.57 29.53 -25.38
C GLY A 405 -20.93 29.01 -24.10
N TRP A 406 -21.68 29.11 -22.99
CA TRP A 406 -21.22 28.70 -21.67
C TRP A 406 -20.84 27.21 -21.58
N LEU A 407 -21.52 26.32 -22.34
CA LEU A 407 -21.16 24.91 -22.40
C LEU A 407 -19.79 24.66 -23.03
N VAL A 408 -19.42 25.43 -24.06
CA VAL A 408 -18.09 25.34 -24.67
C VAL A 408 -17.03 25.79 -23.67
N THR A 409 -17.29 26.87 -22.92
CA THR A 409 -16.42 27.29 -21.81
C THR A 409 -16.29 26.21 -20.74
N LEU A 410 -17.40 25.59 -20.33
CA LEU A 410 -17.42 24.50 -19.36
C LEU A 410 -16.59 23.30 -19.83
N MET A 411 -16.74 22.89 -21.10
CA MET A 411 -15.94 21.81 -21.68
C MET A 411 -14.45 22.18 -21.72
N GLY A 412 -14.12 23.43 -22.06
CA GLY A 412 -12.75 23.94 -22.02
C GLY A 412 -12.13 23.89 -20.62
N LEU A 413 -12.89 24.29 -19.59
CA LEU A 413 -12.46 24.20 -18.19
C LEU A 413 -12.26 22.74 -17.75
N ASN A 414 -13.17 21.84 -18.12
CA ASN A 414 -13.04 20.41 -17.83
C ASN A 414 -11.84 19.78 -18.56
N ALA A 415 -11.59 20.15 -19.81
CA ALA A 415 -10.43 19.69 -20.57
C ALA A 415 -9.12 20.18 -19.93
N PHE A 416 -9.08 21.44 -19.48
CA PHE A 416 -7.94 21.97 -18.73
C PHE A 416 -7.72 21.23 -17.41
N ALA A 417 -8.80 20.98 -16.64
CA ALA A 417 -8.72 20.21 -15.41
C ALA A 417 -8.25 18.77 -15.64
N LEU A 418 -8.72 18.11 -16.71
CA LEU A 418 -8.26 16.77 -17.10
C LEU A 418 -6.78 16.79 -17.49
N PHE A 419 -6.34 17.79 -18.26
CA PHE A 419 -4.93 17.95 -18.61
C PHE A 419 -4.05 18.10 -17.37
N LEU A 420 -4.46 18.93 -16.40
CA LEU A 420 -3.77 19.04 -15.11
C LEU A 420 -3.74 17.70 -14.38
N ARG A 421 -4.86 16.97 -14.34
CA ARG A 421 -4.94 15.66 -13.66
C ARG A 421 -3.98 14.64 -14.26
N VAL A 422 -3.95 14.54 -15.59
CA VAL A 422 -3.03 13.67 -16.33
C VAL A 422 -1.58 14.08 -16.06
N THR A 423 -1.28 15.38 -16.08
CA THR A 423 0.07 15.89 -15.81
C THR A 423 0.54 15.57 -14.39
N GLN A 424 -0.33 15.75 -13.38
CA GLN A 424 0.00 15.40 -11.99
C GLN A 424 0.26 13.89 -11.87
N ARG A 425 -0.62 13.05 -12.44
CA ARG A 425 -0.46 11.59 -12.43
C ARG A 425 0.88 11.18 -13.03
N ALA A 426 1.15 11.62 -14.27
CA ALA A 426 2.37 11.31 -14.99
C ALA A 426 3.61 11.81 -14.24
N TYR A 427 3.55 12.97 -13.58
CA TYR A 427 4.66 13.47 -12.77
C TYR A 427 4.99 12.53 -11.60
N PHE A 428 4.02 12.19 -10.74
CA PHE A 428 4.29 11.36 -9.56
C PHE A 428 4.68 9.93 -9.95
N VAL A 429 4.01 9.34 -10.94
CA VAL A 429 4.37 8.02 -11.47
C VAL A 429 5.77 8.06 -12.08
N GLY A 430 6.09 9.10 -12.85
CA GLY A 430 7.40 9.30 -13.46
C GLY A 430 8.53 9.41 -12.43
N THR A 431 8.28 10.09 -11.30
CA THR A 431 9.29 10.20 -10.23
C THR A 431 9.57 8.88 -9.51
N MET A 432 8.59 7.97 -9.41
CA MET A 432 8.79 6.67 -8.75
C MET A 432 9.23 5.59 -9.73
N TYR A 433 8.48 5.41 -10.81
CA TYR A 433 8.63 4.25 -11.70
C TYR A 433 9.33 4.60 -13.02
N GLY A 434 9.59 5.89 -13.29
CA GLY A 434 10.25 6.34 -14.51
C GLY A 434 9.28 6.79 -15.60
N TRP A 435 9.84 7.39 -16.65
CA TRP A 435 9.07 8.07 -17.70
C TRP A 435 8.16 7.12 -18.51
N GLU A 436 8.53 5.85 -18.63
CA GLU A 436 7.77 4.82 -19.34
C GLU A 436 6.41 4.60 -18.68
N HIS A 437 6.43 4.37 -17.36
CA HIS A 437 5.22 4.26 -16.57
C HIS A 437 4.44 5.58 -16.49
N ALA A 438 5.11 6.73 -16.54
CA ALA A 438 4.43 8.02 -16.64
C ALA A 438 3.54 8.10 -17.89
N LEU A 439 4.02 7.64 -19.04
CA LEU A 439 3.24 7.58 -20.27
C LEU A 439 2.10 6.55 -20.18
N LEU A 440 2.40 5.35 -19.66
CA LEU A 440 1.41 4.29 -19.49
C LEU A 440 0.31 4.65 -18.49
N SER A 441 0.54 5.59 -17.59
CA SER A 441 -0.48 6.05 -16.63
C SER A 441 -1.71 6.65 -17.32
N VAL A 442 -1.56 7.21 -18.53
CA VAL A 442 -2.66 7.83 -19.29
C VAL A 442 -3.72 6.80 -19.73
N PRO A 443 -3.38 5.74 -20.49
CA PRO A 443 -4.35 4.70 -20.82
C PRO A 443 -4.84 3.93 -19.57
N ARG A 444 -3.98 3.75 -18.56
CA ARG A 444 -4.37 3.09 -17.29
C ARG A 444 -5.40 3.87 -16.49
N MET A 445 -5.45 5.21 -16.59
CA MET A 445 -6.52 6.01 -15.97
C MET A 445 -7.91 5.58 -16.45
N ILE A 446 -8.05 5.21 -17.73
CA ILE A 446 -9.32 4.72 -18.28
C ILE A 446 -9.68 3.37 -17.62
N VAL A 447 -8.73 2.44 -17.56
CA VAL A 447 -8.89 1.13 -16.90
C VAL A 447 -9.27 1.31 -15.43
N GLY A 448 -8.57 2.21 -14.73
CA GLY A 448 -8.84 2.56 -13.33
C GLY A 448 -10.26 3.08 -13.12
N ASN A 449 -10.77 3.92 -14.03
CA ASN A 449 -12.15 4.43 -13.95
C ASN A 449 -13.19 3.29 -14.03
N PHE A 450 -13.01 2.31 -14.92
CA PHE A 450 -13.89 1.14 -15.00
C PHE A 450 -13.82 0.28 -13.73
N ILE A 451 -12.63 0.00 -13.21
CA ILE A 451 -12.46 -0.76 -11.97
C ILE A 451 -13.12 -0.03 -10.80
N ASN A 452 -12.86 1.29 -10.66
CA ASN A 452 -13.38 2.10 -9.56
C ASN A 452 -14.92 2.22 -9.61
N ALA A 453 -15.51 2.36 -10.80
CA ALA A 453 -16.97 2.37 -10.96
C ALA A 453 -17.62 1.02 -10.63
N ALA A 454 -17.02 -0.08 -11.10
CA ALA A 454 -17.48 -1.41 -10.74
C ALA A 454 -17.38 -1.61 -9.21
N ALA A 455 -16.23 -1.27 -8.62
CA ALA A 455 -16.00 -1.37 -7.18
C ALA A 455 -17.02 -0.56 -6.36
N ALA A 456 -17.33 0.68 -6.78
CA ALA A 456 -18.37 1.50 -6.16
C ALA A 456 -19.76 0.85 -6.27
N ALA A 457 -20.11 0.27 -7.42
CA ALA A 457 -21.38 -0.45 -7.59
C ALA A 457 -21.50 -1.66 -6.63
N ARG A 458 -20.40 -2.40 -6.47
CA ARG A 458 -20.35 -3.51 -5.50
C ARG A 458 -20.48 -3.02 -4.07
N ALA A 459 -19.76 -1.97 -3.70
CA ALA A 459 -19.82 -1.40 -2.36
C ALA A 459 -21.26 -0.98 -2.01
N TRP A 460 -21.94 -0.26 -2.91
CA TRP A 460 -23.36 0.08 -2.76
C TRP A 460 -24.25 -1.14 -2.58
N ARG A 461 -24.11 -2.14 -3.47
CA ARG A 461 -24.90 -3.38 -3.39
C ARG A 461 -24.71 -4.08 -2.04
N LEU A 462 -23.47 -4.26 -1.60
CA LEU A 462 -23.15 -4.93 -0.33
C LEU A 462 -23.71 -4.15 0.86
N PHE A 463 -23.56 -2.83 0.86
CA PHE A 463 -24.06 -1.97 1.93
C PHE A 463 -25.58 -1.97 2.01
N ILE A 464 -26.29 -1.84 0.88
CA ILE A 464 -27.75 -1.89 0.84
C ILE A 464 -28.26 -3.25 1.32
N VAL A 465 -27.64 -4.35 0.87
CA VAL A 465 -28.00 -5.70 1.34
C VAL A 465 -27.76 -5.85 2.84
N HIS A 466 -26.64 -5.33 3.37
CA HIS A 466 -26.37 -5.31 4.80
C HIS A 466 -27.47 -4.54 5.57
N LEU A 467 -27.84 -3.34 5.12
CA LEU A 467 -28.90 -2.54 5.74
C LEU A 467 -30.26 -3.25 5.74
N VAL A 468 -30.60 -3.98 4.67
CA VAL A 468 -31.88 -4.68 4.54
C VAL A 468 -31.90 -5.99 5.32
N THR A 469 -30.79 -6.74 5.33
CA THR A 469 -30.76 -8.11 5.89
C THR A 469 -30.22 -8.19 7.30
N GLY A 470 -29.54 -7.15 7.79
CA GLY A 470 -28.81 -7.16 9.06
C GLY A 470 -27.61 -8.12 9.10
N LYS A 471 -27.32 -8.85 8.00
CA LYS A 471 -26.20 -9.79 7.92
C LYS A 471 -24.88 -9.03 7.94
N ARG A 472 -23.92 -9.49 8.76
CA ARG A 472 -22.59 -8.90 8.84
C ARG A 472 -21.89 -8.94 7.47
N LEU A 473 -21.18 -7.87 7.15
CA LEU A 473 -20.35 -7.79 5.94
C LEU A 473 -19.16 -8.74 6.12
N ALA A 474 -19.15 -9.84 5.38
CA ALA A 474 -18.12 -10.87 5.51
C ALA A 474 -16.78 -10.41 4.92
N TRP A 475 -15.69 -10.76 5.60
CA TRP A 475 -14.32 -10.51 5.17
C TRP A 475 -13.98 -11.38 3.96
N ASP A 476 -13.59 -10.74 2.87
CA ASP A 476 -13.22 -11.37 1.61
C ASP A 476 -11.81 -10.87 1.24
N LYS A 477 -10.78 -11.41 1.92
CA LYS A 477 -9.37 -11.11 1.59
C LYS A 477 -9.08 -11.71 0.21
N THR A 478 -8.54 -10.88 -0.67
CA THR A 478 -8.01 -11.34 -1.95
C THR A 478 -6.66 -11.98 -1.68
N MET A 479 -6.34 -13.10 -2.31
CA MET A 479 -4.99 -13.68 -2.24
C MET A 479 -4.00 -12.73 -2.92
N HIS A 480 -2.84 -12.53 -2.30
CA HIS A 480 -1.75 -11.71 -2.82
C HIS A 480 -0.52 -12.59 -3.08
N ASP A 481 0.30 -12.17 -4.04
CA ASP A 481 1.54 -12.85 -4.39
C ASP A 481 2.71 -12.19 -3.66
N PHE A 482 3.64 -12.99 -3.13
CA PHE A 482 4.92 -12.47 -2.62
C PHE A 482 5.97 -12.49 -3.74
N PRO A 483 6.85 -11.47 -3.86
CA PRO A 483 7.93 -11.52 -4.85
C PRO A 483 8.86 -12.71 -4.66
N SER A 484 9.29 -13.26 -5.79
CA SER A 484 10.32 -14.30 -5.78
C SER A 484 11.63 -13.76 -5.23
N THR A 485 12.42 -14.64 -4.61
CA THR A 485 13.75 -14.31 -4.08
C THR A 485 14.69 -13.71 -5.14
N ASP A 486 14.52 -14.06 -6.42
CA ASP A 486 15.26 -13.45 -7.53
C ASP A 486 14.94 -11.96 -7.75
N GLN A 487 13.70 -11.53 -7.48
CA GLN A 487 13.25 -10.14 -7.65
C GLN A 487 13.57 -9.27 -6.43
N LEU A 488 13.65 -9.88 -5.25
CA LEU A 488 14.20 -9.24 -4.06
C LEU A 488 15.73 -9.19 -4.25
N ALA A 489 16.31 -7.99 -4.31
CA ALA A 489 17.77 -7.85 -4.34
C ALA A 489 18.36 -8.28 -2.98
N GLN A 490 18.41 -9.59 -2.71
CA GLN A 490 18.96 -10.12 -1.47
C GLN A 490 20.47 -9.83 -1.44
N GLN A 491 20.91 -9.10 -0.41
CA GLN A 491 22.32 -9.04 -0.09
C GLN A 491 22.75 -10.40 0.46
N LYS A 492 23.82 -10.97 -0.10
CA LYS A 492 24.41 -12.22 0.40
C LYS A 492 24.94 -12.00 1.82
N LEU A 493 24.20 -12.48 2.81
CA LEU A 493 24.67 -12.48 4.20
C LEU A 493 25.76 -13.55 4.38
N ARG A 494 26.87 -13.17 5.01
CA ARG A 494 27.89 -14.12 5.46
C ARG A 494 27.34 -14.97 6.61
N LEU A 495 27.90 -16.15 6.85
CA LEU A 495 27.42 -17.05 7.91
C LEU A 495 27.33 -16.37 9.28
N GLY A 496 28.32 -15.54 9.64
CA GLY A 496 28.30 -14.79 10.90
C GLY A 496 27.18 -13.75 10.97
N GLU A 497 26.93 -13.02 9.88
CA GLU A 497 25.85 -12.02 9.78
C GLU A 497 24.47 -12.69 9.82
N LEU A 498 24.36 -13.87 9.21
CA LEU A 498 23.16 -14.69 9.23
C LEU A 498 22.83 -15.20 10.64
N LEU A 499 23.84 -15.70 11.37
CA LEU A 499 23.63 -16.18 12.74
C LEU A 499 23.30 -15.03 13.71
N LEU A 500 23.86 -13.84 13.48
CA LEU A 500 23.48 -12.63 14.21
C LEU A 500 22.02 -12.21 13.93
N SER A 501 21.58 -12.25 12.67
CA SER A 501 20.21 -11.85 12.33
C SER A 501 19.17 -12.80 12.92
N TRP A 502 19.51 -14.07 13.10
CA TRP A 502 18.66 -15.07 13.76
C TRP A 502 18.67 -14.98 15.29
N GLN A 503 19.47 -14.07 15.86
CA GLN A 503 19.75 -14.01 17.31
C GLN A 503 20.23 -15.36 17.87
N ALA A 504 20.92 -16.15 17.04
CA ALA A 504 21.51 -17.41 17.46
C ALA A 504 22.82 -17.20 18.23
N ILE A 505 23.51 -16.09 17.94
CA ILE A 505 24.76 -15.65 18.59
C ILE A 505 24.74 -14.13 18.78
N ASP A 506 25.60 -13.62 19.68
CA ASP A 506 25.81 -12.19 19.90
C ASP A 506 27.08 -11.69 19.19
N GLU A 507 27.23 -10.36 19.05
CA GLU A 507 28.42 -9.75 18.41
C GLU A 507 29.72 -10.12 19.10
N ASP A 508 29.74 -10.20 20.43
CA ASP A 508 30.92 -10.60 21.19
C ASP A 508 31.36 -12.04 20.86
N ILE A 509 30.40 -12.93 20.66
CA ILE A 509 30.65 -14.33 20.28
C ILE A 509 31.18 -14.38 18.85
N LEU A 510 30.56 -13.63 17.93
CA LEU A 510 31.03 -13.56 16.55
C LEU A 510 32.46 -13.00 16.46
N ASN A 511 32.77 -11.91 17.18
CA ASN A 511 34.09 -11.30 17.18
C ASN A 511 35.15 -12.28 17.70
N LYS A 512 34.88 -12.98 18.81
CA LYS A 512 35.77 -14.04 19.33
C LYS A 512 35.95 -15.18 18.32
N ALA A 513 34.87 -15.61 17.66
CA ALA A 513 34.93 -16.66 16.66
C ALA A 513 35.75 -16.23 15.43
N LEU A 514 35.66 -14.96 15.01
CA LEU A 514 36.46 -14.39 13.93
C LEU A 514 37.95 -14.28 14.29
N GLU A 515 38.29 -13.90 15.52
CA GLU A 515 39.68 -13.90 16.00
C GLU A 515 40.28 -15.31 16.02
N ILE A 516 39.51 -16.32 16.44
CA ILE A 516 39.93 -17.73 16.41
C ILE A 516 40.07 -18.20 14.95
N GLN A 517 39.13 -17.82 14.07
CA GLN A 517 39.19 -18.13 12.65
C GLN A 517 40.43 -17.53 11.99
N GLU A 518 40.81 -16.31 12.36
CA GLU A 518 42.00 -15.66 11.83
C GLU A 518 43.29 -16.42 12.18
N LYS A 519 43.37 -16.95 13.41
CA LYS A 519 44.50 -17.74 13.94
C LYS A 519 44.53 -19.18 13.40
N GLU A 520 43.40 -19.87 13.42
CA GLU A 520 43.32 -21.31 13.13
C GLU A 520 42.99 -21.62 11.67
N LYS A 521 42.55 -20.62 10.87
CA LYS A 521 42.13 -20.76 9.46
C LYS A 521 41.08 -21.84 9.22
N ARG A 522 40.20 -22.09 10.21
CA ARG A 522 39.09 -23.04 10.12
C ARG A 522 37.77 -22.36 9.73
N PRO A 523 36.80 -23.11 9.19
CA PRO A 523 35.45 -22.60 8.94
C PRO A 523 34.80 -22.08 10.23
N LEU A 524 34.11 -20.94 10.13
CA LEU A 524 33.51 -20.25 11.27
C LEU A 524 32.53 -21.15 12.05
N GLY A 525 31.72 -21.94 11.33
CA GLY A 525 30.75 -22.86 11.93
C GLY A 525 31.40 -23.97 12.78
N GLU A 526 32.54 -24.52 12.36
CA GLU A 526 33.25 -25.56 13.12
C GLU A 526 33.82 -25.02 14.43
N ILE A 527 34.33 -23.78 14.39
CA ILE A 527 34.84 -23.09 15.58
C ILE A 527 33.69 -22.88 16.57
N MET A 528 32.54 -22.40 16.11
CA MET A 528 31.37 -22.14 16.96
C MET A 528 30.79 -23.42 17.59
N MET A 529 30.80 -24.55 16.86
CA MET A 529 30.39 -25.83 17.46
C MET A 529 31.40 -26.34 18.49
N ARG A 530 32.71 -26.21 18.22
CA ARG A 530 33.75 -26.67 19.14
C ARG A 530 33.71 -25.93 20.47
N GLU A 531 33.51 -24.62 20.42
CA GLU A 531 33.40 -23.77 21.62
C GLU A 531 32.01 -23.85 22.27
N ASN A 532 31.12 -24.70 21.74
CA ASN A 532 29.76 -24.94 22.24
C ASN A 532 28.87 -23.68 22.24
N TRP A 533 29.13 -22.74 21.32
CA TRP A 533 28.37 -21.51 21.14
C TRP A 533 27.19 -21.67 20.18
N LEU A 534 27.20 -22.72 19.37
CA LEU A 534 26.17 -23.01 18.38
C LEU A 534 25.91 -24.52 18.32
N ASP A 535 24.65 -24.92 18.27
CA ASP A 535 24.26 -26.32 18.09
C ASP A 535 24.32 -26.76 16.62
N GLN A 536 24.48 -28.07 16.42
CA GLN A 536 24.63 -28.66 15.09
C GLN A 536 23.40 -28.43 14.20
N SER A 537 22.19 -28.52 14.76
CA SER A 537 20.96 -28.28 14.02
C SER A 537 20.89 -26.85 13.45
N THR A 538 21.16 -25.83 14.29
CA THR A 538 21.15 -24.44 13.85
C THR A 538 22.22 -24.16 12.79
N LEU A 539 23.42 -24.76 12.92
CA LEU A 539 24.48 -24.61 11.92
C LEU A 539 24.13 -25.26 10.57
N GLU A 540 23.61 -26.50 10.59
CA GLU A 540 23.20 -27.20 9.37
C GLU A 540 22.10 -26.44 8.63
N GLU A 541 21.14 -25.88 9.37
CA GLU A 541 20.07 -25.05 8.83
C GLU A 541 20.61 -23.73 8.24
N ALA A 542 21.56 -23.08 8.91
CA ALA A 542 22.23 -21.86 8.40
C ALA A 542 23.01 -22.11 7.10
N ILE A 543 23.69 -23.25 7.00
CA ILE A 543 24.42 -23.63 5.78
C ILE A 543 23.44 -24.01 4.65
N ALA A 544 22.39 -24.78 4.96
CA ALA A 544 21.35 -25.13 4.01
C ALA A 544 20.67 -23.87 3.46
N PHE A 545 20.40 -22.90 4.32
CA PHE A 545 19.86 -21.61 3.95
C PHE A 545 20.76 -20.88 2.95
N GLN A 546 22.04 -20.72 3.28
CA GLN A 546 23.01 -20.05 2.41
C GLN A 546 23.16 -20.77 1.05
N LYS A 547 23.10 -22.11 1.04
CA LYS A 547 23.15 -22.90 -0.20
C LYS A 547 21.88 -22.77 -1.04
N GLY A 548 20.70 -22.75 -0.43
CA GLY A 548 19.42 -22.56 -1.12
C GLY A 548 19.37 -21.24 -1.90
N VAL A 549 19.88 -20.16 -1.29
CA VAL A 549 20.04 -18.86 -1.97
C VAL A 549 21.01 -18.96 -3.16
N MET A 550 22.12 -19.70 -3.03
CA MET A 550 23.09 -19.86 -4.12
C MET A 550 22.64 -20.77 -5.28
N GLU A 551 21.86 -21.81 -5.00
CA GLU A 551 21.33 -22.70 -6.04
C GLU A 551 20.25 -22.02 -6.89
N GLN A 552 19.42 -21.18 -6.28
CA GLN A 552 18.42 -20.36 -6.99
C GLN A 552 19.08 -19.36 -7.94
N GLU A 553 20.14 -18.67 -7.51
CA GLU A 553 20.93 -17.78 -8.39
C GLU A 553 21.59 -18.52 -9.56
N ARG A 554 22.09 -19.74 -9.36
CA ARG A 554 22.65 -20.55 -10.46
C ARG A 554 21.57 -20.94 -11.46
N PHE A 555 20.36 -21.21 -10.99
CA PHE A 555 19.24 -21.55 -11.84
C PHE A 555 18.78 -20.35 -12.68
N SER A 556 18.71 -19.15 -12.08
CA SER A 556 18.37 -17.91 -12.80
C SER A 556 19.47 -17.49 -13.79
N LEU A 557 20.75 -17.62 -13.43
CA LEU A 557 21.88 -17.40 -14.36
C LEU A 557 21.91 -18.43 -15.50
N SER A 558 21.60 -19.69 -15.23
CA SER A 558 21.55 -20.75 -16.26
C SER A 558 20.39 -20.52 -17.23
N ASN A 559 19.23 -20.07 -16.76
CA ASN A 559 18.11 -19.72 -17.63
C ASN A 559 18.42 -18.49 -18.48
N ALA A 560 19.06 -17.45 -17.90
CA ALA A 560 19.50 -16.28 -18.65
C ALA A 560 20.53 -16.64 -19.76
N MET A 561 21.47 -17.56 -19.47
CA MET A 561 22.42 -18.05 -20.48
C MET A 561 21.79 -18.97 -21.54
N LEU A 562 20.70 -19.66 -21.22
CA LEU A 562 19.95 -20.48 -22.17
C LEU A 562 19.10 -19.60 -23.10
N GLU A 563 18.53 -18.51 -22.58
CA GLU A 563 17.80 -17.51 -23.35
C GLU A 563 18.74 -16.67 -24.24
N GLU A 564 19.94 -16.32 -23.78
CA GLU A 564 20.97 -15.63 -24.60
C GLU A 564 21.54 -16.53 -25.72
N LYS A 565 21.42 -17.86 -25.60
CA LYS A 565 21.77 -18.82 -26.67
C LYS A 565 20.60 -19.16 -27.60
N ALA A 566 19.38 -18.80 -27.23
CA ALA A 566 18.16 -19.03 -28.00
C ALA A 566 17.68 -17.79 -28.77
N ALA A 567 18.23 -16.60 -28.48
CA ALA A 567 18.17 -15.39 -29.28
C ALA A 567 19.34 -15.32 -30.28
#